data_AF-A0A0A2L6F2-F1
#
_entry.id   AF-A0A0A2L6F2-F1
#
_cell.length_a   1.000
_cell.length_b   1.000
_cell.length_c   1.000
_cell.angle_alpha   90.00
_cell.angle_beta   90.00
_cell.angle_gamma   90.00
#
_symmetry.space_group_name_H-M   'P 1'
#
loop_
_entity.id
_entity.type
_entity.pdbx_description
1 polymer ?
#
loop_
_entity_poly.entity_id
_entity_poly.type
_entity_poly.pdbx_seq_one_letter_code
_entity_poly.pdbx_strand_id
1 'polypeptide(L)'
;MSKYKKKKSSPSSLSIDIRKLGDSIENAINLTDSPESETRRECVSCRDDQLQDDMIKTKCSHFYCKACLVRLFQNALRDESLFPPRCCNKQIAASEKVLGSALIKKHLEKAIELKDPDRTYCADSKCARYLPQTAKRDRVCKCVSCGVRTCRKCKNRAHPGPCVYKLDALLEELANSKEWQRCSNCSRLIELSTGCYHIT
;
A
#
# COMPACT_ATOMS: atom_id res chain seq x y z
N MET A 1 8.98 68.13 75.00
CA MET A 1 8.68 66.71 74.70
C MET A 1 9.02 66.44 73.24
N SER A 2 10.07 65.66 72.98
CA SER A 2 10.79 65.63 71.70
C SER A 2 10.90 64.20 71.15
N LYS A 3 10.74 64.09 69.82
CA LYS A 3 11.19 63.04 68.88
C LYS A 3 10.47 61.68 68.89
N TYR A 4 9.55 61.51 67.93
CA TYR A 4 9.27 60.21 67.31
C TYR A 4 10.12 60.05 66.04
N LYS A 5 11.00 59.03 66.02
CA LYS A 5 11.89 58.66 64.92
C LYS A 5 11.12 57.86 63.86
N LYS A 6 10.98 58.38 62.64
CA LYS A 6 10.65 57.56 61.45
C LYS A 6 11.91 56.78 61.04
N LYS A 7 11.88 55.45 61.15
CA LYS A 7 12.89 54.56 60.53
C LYS A 7 12.68 54.58 59.01
N LYS A 8 13.69 55.05 58.27
CA LYS A 8 13.79 54.85 56.82
C LYS A 8 14.28 53.42 56.58
N SER A 9 13.47 52.56 55.96
CA SER A 9 13.95 51.30 55.39
C SER A 9 14.44 51.57 53.97
N SER A 10 15.71 51.21 53.75
CA SER A 10 16.46 51.33 52.51
C SER A 10 15.86 50.46 51.39
N PRO A 11 15.77 50.94 50.13
CA PRO A 11 15.16 50.21 49.02
C PRO A 11 16.07 49.13 48.40
N SER A 12 17.14 48.71 49.08
CA SER A 12 18.18 47.88 48.51
C SER A 12 17.95 46.36 48.55
N SER A 13 17.07 45.83 49.42
CA SER A 13 16.92 44.37 49.52
C SER A 13 15.96 43.78 48.48
N LEU A 14 14.82 44.44 48.21
CA LEU A 14 13.80 43.96 47.26
C LEU A 14 14.31 43.83 45.82
N SER A 15 15.26 44.67 45.41
CA SER A 15 15.82 44.64 44.05
C SER A 15 16.80 43.47 43.82
N ILE A 16 17.45 42.98 44.88
CA ILE A 16 18.37 41.85 44.83
C ILE A 16 17.58 40.54 44.76
N ASP A 17 16.44 40.48 45.46
CA ASP A 17 15.58 39.29 45.50
C ASP A 17 14.89 39.04 44.14
N ILE A 18 14.50 40.09 43.42
CA ILE A 18 13.92 39.98 42.07
C ILE A 18 14.97 39.48 41.05
N ARG A 19 16.22 39.97 41.15
CA ARG A 19 17.32 39.52 40.27
C ARG A 19 17.63 38.03 40.46
N LYS A 20 17.76 37.59 41.71
CA LYS A 20 17.99 36.18 42.04
C LYS A 20 16.85 35.26 41.59
N LEU A 21 15.61 35.75 41.64
CA LEU A 21 14.45 35.02 41.12
C LEU A 21 14.49 34.95 39.59
N GLY A 22 14.86 36.03 38.91
CA GLY A 22 15.09 36.06 37.46
C GLY A 22 16.17 35.08 36.99
N ASP A 23 17.33 35.10 37.65
CA ASP A 23 18.46 34.21 37.34
C ASP A 23 18.10 32.73 37.58
N SER A 24 17.23 32.45 38.56
CA SER A 24 16.74 31.09 38.86
C SER A 24 15.71 30.61 37.84
N ILE A 25 14.86 31.51 37.32
CA ILE A 25 13.89 31.21 36.25
C ILE A 25 14.62 30.97 34.94
N GLU A 26 15.62 31.78 34.60
CA GLU A 26 16.39 31.65 33.36
C GLU A 26 17.22 30.35 33.36
N ASN A 27 17.80 29.96 34.50
CA ASN A 27 18.46 28.66 34.65
C ASN A 27 17.47 27.47 34.60
N ALA A 28 16.24 27.62 35.09
CA ALA A 28 15.22 26.57 35.01
C ALA A 28 14.67 26.39 33.58
N ILE A 29 14.56 27.47 32.80
CA ILE A 29 14.20 27.42 31.37
C ILE A 29 15.31 26.73 30.56
N ASN A 30 16.57 27.02 30.86
CA ASN A 30 17.72 26.37 30.21
C ASN A 30 17.88 24.88 30.58
N LEU A 31 17.28 24.40 31.67
CA LEU A 31 17.25 22.98 32.06
C LEU A 31 16.17 22.18 31.32
N THR A 32 15.18 22.84 30.71
CA THR A 32 14.11 22.18 29.95
C THR A 32 14.40 22.01 28.46
N ASP A 33 15.38 22.75 27.92
CA ASP A 33 15.89 22.56 26.55
C ASP A 33 17.08 21.59 26.54
N SER A 34 16.86 20.35 26.97
CA SER A 34 17.76 19.27 26.56
C SER A 34 17.56 19.06 25.06
N PRO A 35 18.61 19.03 24.22
CA PRO A 35 18.44 18.68 22.82
C PRO A 35 17.84 17.27 22.79
N GLU A 36 16.61 17.14 22.28
CA GLU A 36 16.03 15.85 21.95
C GLU A 36 17.08 15.14 21.09
N SER A 37 17.69 14.09 21.62
CA SER A 37 18.73 13.36 20.89
C SER A 37 18.10 12.88 19.59
N GLU A 38 18.52 13.45 18.47
CA GLU A 38 18.01 13.11 17.14
C GLU A 38 18.33 11.64 16.84
N THR A 39 17.41 10.74 17.21
CA THR A 39 17.58 9.31 16.96
C THR A 39 17.50 9.06 15.46
N ARG A 40 18.57 8.53 14.87
CA ARG A 40 18.63 8.18 13.45
C ARG A 40 18.42 6.68 13.27
N ARG A 41 17.81 6.30 12.15
CA ARG A 41 17.56 4.90 11.77
C ARG A 41 17.90 4.69 10.30
N GLU A 42 18.51 3.54 10.02
CA GLU A 42 18.85 3.10 8.67
C GLU A 42 17.61 2.54 7.95
N CYS A 43 17.45 2.88 6.67
CA CYS A 43 16.44 2.26 5.82
C CYS A 43 16.88 0.88 5.36
N VAL A 44 16.08 -0.16 5.64
CA VAL A 44 16.38 -1.54 5.23
C VAL A 44 16.49 -1.75 3.71
N SER A 45 15.97 -0.83 2.89
CA SER A 45 15.97 -0.96 1.42
C SER A 45 17.11 -0.21 0.73
N CYS A 46 17.44 1.02 1.13
CA CYS A 46 18.51 1.81 0.49
C CYS A 46 19.75 1.96 1.36
N ARG A 47 19.68 1.60 2.65
CA ARG A 47 20.76 1.76 3.64
C ARG A 47 21.13 3.21 3.97
N ASP A 48 20.26 4.16 3.64
CA ASP A 48 20.43 5.55 4.07
C ASP A 48 19.88 5.77 5.49
N ASP A 49 20.61 6.52 6.31
CA ASP A 49 20.17 6.96 7.63
C ASP A 49 19.33 8.23 7.56
N GLN A 50 18.19 8.24 8.26
CA GLN A 50 17.31 9.41 8.40
C GLN A 50 16.88 9.57 9.86
N LEU A 51 16.29 10.72 10.20
CA LEU A 51 15.65 10.92 11.51
C LEU A 51 14.52 9.90 11.70
N GLN A 52 14.41 9.33 12.89
CA GLN A 52 13.43 8.28 13.19
C GLN A 52 12.00 8.72 12.89
N ASP A 53 11.68 10.00 13.09
CA ASP A 53 10.34 10.56 12.88
C ASP A 53 9.97 10.67 11.39
N ASP A 54 10.97 10.73 10.50
CA ASP A 54 10.78 10.69 9.05
C ASP A 54 10.72 9.25 8.49
N MET A 55 10.89 8.26 9.36
CA MET A 55 10.99 6.85 8.99
C MET A 55 9.72 6.09 9.33
N ILE A 56 9.37 5.13 8.47
CA ILE A 56 8.18 4.29 8.67
C ILE A 56 8.60 2.96 9.27
N LYS A 57 8.22 2.78 10.55
CA LYS A 57 8.41 1.51 11.25
C LYS A 57 7.35 0.49 10.83
N THR A 58 7.80 -0.69 10.43
CA THR A 58 6.94 -1.82 10.06
C THR A 58 6.62 -2.72 11.26
N LYS A 59 5.65 -3.64 11.10
CA LYS A 59 5.27 -4.62 12.15
C LYS A 59 6.40 -5.59 12.53
N CYS A 60 7.43 -5.74 11.71
CA CYS A 60 8.65 -6.50 12.01
C CYS A 60 9.78 -5.61 12.57
N SER A 61 9.48 -4.38 12.98
CA SER A 61 10.43 -3.41 13.56
C SER A 61 11.50 -2.86 12.62
N HIS A 62 11.55 -3.27 11.35
CA HIS A 62 12.39 -2.62 10.33
C HIS A 62 11.84 -1.25 9.92
N PHE A 63 12.75 -0.34 9.55
CA PHE A 63 12.45 1.02 9.12
C PHE A 63 12.63 1.19 7.60
N TYR A 64 11.72 1.95 6.99
CA TYR A 64 11.81 2.38 5.60
C TYR A 64 11.77 3.90 5.52
N CYS A 65 12.61 4.49 4.68
CA CYS A 65 12.37 5.86 4.24
C CYS A 65 11.13 5.91 3.34
N LYS A 66 10.46 7.07 3.31
CA LYS A 66 9.22 7.27 2.53
C LYS A 66 9.39 6.90 1.04
N ALA A 67 10.50 7.31 0.42
CA ALA A 67 10.77 7.05 -0.99
C ALA A 67 10.86 5.54 -1.29
N CYS A 68 11.58 4.78 -0.47
CA CYS A 68 11.70 3.33 -0.62
C CYS A 68 10.37 2.61 -0.39
N LEU A 69 9.57 3.05 0.58
CA LEU A 69 8.26 2.46 0.81
C LEU A 69 7.30 2.71 -0.35
N VAL A 70 7.25 3.93 -0.89
CA VAL A 70 6.45 4.25 -2.08
C VAL A 70 6.85 3.38 -3.26
N ARG A 71 8.15 3.24 -3.52
CA ARG A 71 8.68 2.40 -4.60
C ARG A 71 8.32 0.93 -4.41
N LEU A 72 8.36 0.41 -3.18
CA LEU A 72 7.94 -0.95 -2.88
C LEU A 72 6.47 -1.20 -3.27
N PHE A 73 5.58 -0.27 -2.92
CA PHE A 73 4.16 -0.35 -3.29
C PHE A 73 3.94 -0.19 -4.80
N GLN A 74 4.69 0.70 -5.46
CA GLN A 74 4.62 0.83 -6.92
C GLN A 74 5.08 -0.43 -7.65
N ASN A 75 6.12 -1.09 -7.16
CA ASN A 75 6.61 -2.34 -7.75
C ASN A 75 5.58 -3.46 -7.61
N ALA A 76 4.91 -3.57 -6.46
CA ALA A 76 3.83 -4.54 -6.26
C ALA A 76 2.61 -4.33 -7.17
N LEU A 77 2.40 -3.12 -7.70
CA LEU A 77 1.37 -2.87 -8.72
C LEU A 77 1.76 -3.37 -10.11
N ARG A 78 3.07 -3.48 -10.38
CA ARG A 78 3.62 -3.90 -11.68
C ARG A 78 3.87 -5.40 -11.73
N ASP A 79 4.32 -5.97 -10.62
CA ASP A 79 4.67 -7.38 -10.49
C ASP A 79 3.79 -8.05 -9.42
N GLU A 80 2.94 -8.97 -9.86
CA GLU A 80 2.01 -9.69 -8.98
C GLU A 80 2.74 -10.58 -7.96
N SER A 81 3.96 -11.03 -8.24
CA SER A 81 4.75 -11.84 -7.30
C SER A 81 5.18 -11.06 -6.05
N LEU A 82 5.31 -9.73 -6.20
CA LEU A 82 5.63 -8.79 -5.12
C LEU A 82 4.38 -8.36 -4.34
N PHE A 83 3.19 -8.79 -4.75
CA PHE A 83 1.95 -8.45 -4.08
C PHE A 83 1.56 -9.50 -3.01
N PRO A 84 1.01 -9.08 -1.86
CA PRO A 84 1.10 -7.73 -1.30
C PRO A 84 2.54 -7.40 -0.86
N PRO A 85 2.93 -6.10 -0.75
CA PRO A 85 4.18 -5.68 -0.15
C PRO A 85 4.40 -6.30 1.23
N ARG A 86 5.54 -6.97 1.39
CA ARG A 86 5.92 -7.68 2.62
C ARG A 86 7.29 -7.23 3.10
N CYS A 87 7.50 -7.27 4.41
CA CYS A 87 8.82 -7.26 5.04
C CYS A 87 8.87 -8.42 6.03
N CYS A 88 9.91 -9.26 5.95
CA CYS A 88 10.04 -10.47 6.78
C CYS A 88 8.78 -11.35 6.75
N ASN A 89 8.21 -11.56 5.56
CA ASN A 89 6.95 -12.27 5.33
C ASN A 89 5.70 -11.67 5.99
N LYS A 90 5.80 -10.52 6.65
CA LYS A 90 4.67 -9.78 7.21
C LYS A 90 4.22 -8.71 6.21
N GLN A 91 2.94 -8.70 5.90
CA GLN A 91 2.36 -7.66 5.03
C GLN A 91 2.56 -6.27 5.65
N ILE A 92 3.02 -5.33 4.84
CA ILE A 92 3.15 -3.94 5.24
C ILE A 92 1.79 -3.26 5.04
N ALA A 93 1.28 -2.62 6.10
CA ALA A 93 0.03 -1.89 6.03
C ALA A 93 0.18 -0.64 5.17
N ALA A 94 -0.82 -0.40 4.32
CA ALA A 94 -0.87 0.77 3.47
C ALA A 94 -1.42 1.95 4.29
N SER A 95 -0.72 3.09 4.32
CA SER A 95 -1.16 4.31 5.02
C SER A 95 -1.26 5.47 4.04
N GLU A 96 -2.43 6.11 3.96
CA GLU A 96 -2.65 7.28 3.09
C GLU A 96 -1.71 8.44 3.41
N LYS A 97 -1.43 8.68 4.70
CA LYS A 97 -0.52 9.76 5.13
C LYS A 97 0.88 9.60 4.54
N VAL A 98 1.32 8.37 4.32
CA VAL A 98 2.66 8.05 3.83
C VAL A 98 2.68 7.89 2.31
N LEU A 99 1.75 7.11 1.76
CA LEU A 99 1.75 6.67 0.36
C LEU A 99 0.95 7.59 -0.57
N GLY A 100 0.07 8.41 -0.01
CA GLY A 100 -0.89 9.23 -0.76
C GLY A 100 -2.11 8.43 -1.22
N SER A 101 -3.26 9.11 -1.26
CA SER A 101 -4.57 8.52 -1.60
C SER A 101 -4.59 7.82 -2.96
N ALA A 102 -3.93 8.40 -3.96
CA ALA A 102 -3.88 7.84 -5.31
C ALA A 102 -3.19 6.46 -5.37
N LEU A 103 -2.09 6.28 -4.64
CA LEU A 103 -1.35 5.01 -4.62
C LEU A 103 -2.12 3.95 -3.82
N ILE A 104 -2.68 4.34 -2.67
CA ILE A 104 -3.53 3.47 -1.84
C ILE A 104 -4.71 2.94 -2.66
N LYS A 105 -5.42 3.83 -3.36
CA LYS A 105 -6.56 3.45 -4.20
C LYS A 105 -6.19 2.41 -5.25
N LYS A 106 -5.09 2.60 -5.99
CA LYS A 106 -4.60 1.62 -6.97
C LYS A 106 -4.27 0.27 -6.31
N HIS A 107 -3.69 0.30 -5.11
CA HIS A 107 -3.33 -0.90 -4.38
C HIS A 107 -4.55 -1.68 -3.88
N LEU A 108 -5.61 -0.98 -3.47
CA LEU A 108 -6.89 -1.59 -3.11
C LEU A 108 -7.60 -2.16 -4.35
N GLU A 109 -7.63 -1.43 -5.46
CA GLU A 109 -8.17 -1.93 -6.73
C GLU A 109 -7.44 -3.20 -7.19
N LYS A 110 -6.09 -3.20 -7.13
CA LYS A 110 -5.28 -4.38 -7.45
C LYS A 110 -5.51 -5.53 -6.46
N ALA A 111 -5.72 -5.25 -5.18
CA ALA A 111 -6.07 -6.28 -4.20
C ALA A 111 -7.42 -6.96 -4.52
N ILE A 112 -8.42 -6.19 -4.97
CA ILE A 112 -9.73 -6.71 -5.39
C ILE A 112 -9.58 -7.55 -6.66
N GLU A 113 -8.82 -7.06 -7.63
CA GLU A 113 -8.48 -7.79 -8.85
C GLU A 113 -7.84 -9.15 -8.51
N LEU A 114 -6.76 -9.16 -7.74
CA LEU A 114 -6.03 -10.39 -7.43
C LEU A 114 -6.83 -11.41 -6.61
N LYS A 115 -7.84 -10.94 -5.86
CA LYS A 115 -8.78 -11.80 -5.13
C LYS A 115 -9.90 -12.37 -5.99
N ASP A 116 -10.15 -11.82 -7.17
CA ASP A 116 -11.15 -12.34 -8.10
C ASP A 116 -10.60 -13.62 -8.78
N PRO A 117 -11.23 -14.79 -8.56
CA PRO A 117 -10.79 -16.05 -9.19
C PRO A 117 -11.15 -16.13 -10.69
N ASP A 118 -12.11 -15.33 -11.17
CA ASP A 118 -12.54 -15.28 -12.57
C ASP A 118 -12.29 -13.89 -13.19
N ARG A 119 -11.06 -13.36 -12.95
CA ARG A 119 -10.64 -12.05 -13.44
C ARG A 119 -11.01 -11.86 -14.90
N THR A 120 -11.71 -10.77 -15.16
CA THR A 120 -12.08 -10.37 -16.52
C THR A 120 -11.43 -9.03 -16.81
N TYR A 121 -10.72 -8.93 -17.93
CA TYR A 121 -10.13 -7.68 -18.39
C TYR A 121 -10.87 -7.18 -19.62
N CYS A 122 -10.75 -5.89 -19.91
CA CYS A 122 -11.27 -5.31 -21.13
C CYS A 122 -10.68 -6.02 -22.35
N ALA A 123 -11.54 -6.48 -23.26
CA ALA A 123 -11.13 -7.17 -24.49
C ALA A 123 -10.38 -6.29 -25.50
N ASP A 124 -10.29 -4.98 -25.25
CA ASP A 124 -9.41 -4.10 -25.99
C ASP A 124 -8.01 -4.14 -25.37
N SER A 125 -7.04 -4.68 -26.10
CA SER A 125 -5.66 -4.86 -25.65
C SER A 125 -4.96 -3.55 -25.28
N LYS A 126 -5.35 -2.41 -25.89
CA LYS A 126 -4.83 -1.09 -25.50
C LYS A 126 -5.38 -0.61 -24.17
N CYS A 127 -6.56 -1.07 -23.78
CA CYS A 127 -7.19 -0.73 -22.50
C CYS A 127 -6.78 -1.71 -21.42
N ALA A 128 -7.01 -3.01 -21.64
CA ALA A 128 -6.70 -4.15 -20.76
C ALA A 128 -7.09 -3.97 -19.28
N ARG A 129 -8.00 -3.04 -18.98
CA ARG A 129 -8.37 -2.71 -17.60
C ARG A 129 -9.19 -3.83 -16.98
N TYR A 130 -8.92 -4.15 -15.73
CA TYR A 130 -9.73 -5.09 -14.95
C TYR A 130 -11.20 -4.62 -14.87
N LEU A 131 -12.12 -5.58 -15.04
CA LEU A 131 -13.57 -5.41 -15.02
C LEU A 131 -14.13 -6.14 -13.77
N PRO A 132 -14.36 -5.41 -12.67
CA PRO A 132 -14.79 -5.98 -11.39
C PRO A 132 -16.04 -6.86 -11.55
N GLN A 133 -16.11 -7.97 -10.81
CA GLN A 133 -17.34 -8.74 -10.72
C GLN A 133 -18.47 -7.86 -10.15
N THR A 134 -19.61 -7.89 -10.83
CA THR A 134 -20.85 -7.29 -10.35
C THR A 134 -21.65 -8.36 -9.61
N ALA A 135 -22.49 -7.96 -8.64
CA ALA A 135 -23.38 -8.89 -7.93
C ALA A 135 -24.26 -9.73 -8.89
N LYS A 136 -24.62 -9.13 -10.02
CA LYS A 136 -25.21 -9.85 -11.16
C LYS A 136 -24.09 -10.45 -12.00
N ARG A 137 -24.07 -11.78 -12.16
CA ARG A 137 -23.14 -12.50 -13.04
C ARG A 137 -23.54 -12.34 -14.52
N ASP A 138 -23.59 -11.09 -14.97
CA ASP A 138 -23.93 -10.80 -16.35
C ASP A 138 -22.87 -11.37 -17.28
N ARG A 139 -23.32 -12.03 -18.35
CA ARG A 139 -22.44 -12.59 -19.37
C ARG A 139 -21.54 -11.54 -20.02
N VAL A 140 -21.98 -10.28 -20.05
CA VAL A 140 -21.30 -9.17 -20.73
C VAL A 140 -21.02 -8.05 -19.74
N CYS A 141 -19.82 -7.49 -19.81
CA CYS A 141 -19.41 -6.35 -18.99
C CYS A 141 -18.92 -5.20 -19.84
N LYS A 142 -19.37 -4.00 -19.51
CA LYS A 142 -18.98 -2.77 -20.18
C LYS A 142 -17.81 -2.14 -19.44
N CYS A 143 -16.72 -1.87 -20.15
CA CYS A 143 -15.59 -1.13 -19.60
C CYS A 143 -16.01 0.31 -19.34
N VAL A 144 -15.82 0.80 -18.11
CA VAL A 144 -16.10 2.20 -17.75
C VAL A 144 -15.13 3.19 -18.39
N SER A 145 -13.95 2.72 -18.82
CA SER A 145 -12.89 3.58 -19.37
C SER A 145 -13.04 3.82 -20.87
N CYS A 146 -13.30 2.77 -21.65
CA CYS A 146 -13.38 2.87 -23.12
C CYS A 146 -14.75 2.43 -23.69
N GLY A 147 -15.69 2.01 -22.85
CA GLY A 147 -17.02 1.58 -23.28
C GLY A 147 -17.09 0.20 -23.94
N VAL A 148 -15.96 -0.46 -24.21
CA VAL A 148 -15.91 -1.78 -24.84
C VAL A 148 -16.64 -2.81 -23.99
N ARG A 149 -17.49 -3.59 -24.64
CA ARG A 149 -18.24 -4.69 -24.02
C ARG A 149 -17.44 -5.98 -24.18
N THR A 150 -17.24 -6.69 -23.07
CA THR A 150 -16.46 -7.93 -22.98
C THR A 150 -17.34 -9.07 -22.49
N CYS A 151 -17.26 -10.24 -23.11
CA CYS A 151 -17.91 -11.44 -22.60
C CYS A 151 -17.11 -12.03 -21.44
N ARG A 152 -17.72 -12.19 -20.26
CA ARG A 152 -17.07 -12.80 -19.09
C ARG A 152 -16.72 -14.27 -19.29
N LYS A 153 -17.44 -15.00 -20.14
CA LYS A 153 -17.23 -16.44 -20.32
C LYS A 153 -15.98 -16.74 -21.17
N CYS A 154 -15.86 -16.12 -22.34
CA CYS A 154 -14.73 -16.32 -23.24
C CYS A 154 -13.65 -15.22 -23.18
N LYS A 155 -13.86 -14.16 -22.38
CA LYS A 155 -12.97 -12.99 -22.20
C LYS A 155 -12.72 -12.16 -23.48
N ASN A 156 -13.40 -12.47 -24.58
CA ASN A 156 -13.35 -11.72 -25.84
C ASN A 156 -14.37 -10.57 -25.88
N ARG A 157 -14.33 -9.76 -26.96
CA ARG A 157 -15.37 -8.76 -27.24
C ARG A 157 -16.76 -9.40 -27.20
N ALA A 158 -17.72 -8.70 -26.62
CA ALA A 158 -19.08 -9.19 -26.48
C ALA A 158 -19.68 -9.51 -27.85
N HIS A 159 -20.42 -10.62 -27.93
CA HIS A 159 -20.94 -11.15 -29.18
C HIS A 159 -22.32 -11.81 -28.95
N PRO A 160 -23.17 -11.87 -29.98
CA PRO A 160 -24.39 -12.66 -29.95
C PRO A 160 -24.06 -14.17 -30.00
N GLY A 161 -24.99 -15.02 -29.56
CA GLY A 161 -24.85 -16.47 -29.65
C GLY A 161 -23.83 -17.10 -28.69
N PRO A 162 -23.54 -18.41 -28.81
CA PRO A 162 -22.63 -19.14 -27.92
C PRO A 162 -21.17 -18.72 -28.11
N CYS A 163 -20.35 -18.94 -27.08
CA CYS A 163 -18.91 -18.65 -27.14
C CYS A 163 -18.22 -19.65 -28.07
N VAL A 164 -17.51 -19.14 -29.07
CA VAL A 164 -16.68 -19.97 -29.96
C VAL A 164 -15.26 -19.92 -29.45
N TYR A 165 -14.75 -21.06 -28.99
CA TYR A 165 -13.38 -21.21 -28.55
C TYR A 165 -12.58 -21.84 -29.69
N LYS A 166 -12.13 -21.00 -30.62
CA LYS A 166 -11.18 -21.42 -31.64
C LYS A 166 -9.80 -21.50 -31.00
N LEU A 167 -9.20 -22.67 -31.08
CA LEU A 167 -7.83 -22.85 -30.70
C LEU A 167 -6.99 -22.82 -31.99
N ASP A 168 -5.73 -22.40 -31.88
CA ASP A 168 -4.78 -22.55 -32.99
C ASP A 168 -4.67 -24.04 -33.33
N ALA A 169 -4.64 -24.40 -34.62
CA ALA A 169 -4.48 -25.78 -35.07
C ALA A 169 -3.26 -26.46 -34.44
N LEU A 170 -2.14 -25.75 -34.29
CA LEU A 170 -0.94 -26.27 -33.64
C LEU A 170 -1.17 -26.58 -32.16
N LEU A 171 -1.97 -25.74 -31.48
CA LEU A 171 -2.28 -25.94 -30.06
C LEU A 171 -3.36 -27.03 -29.87
N GLU A 172 -4.24 -27.25 -30.86
CA GLU A 172 -5.16 -28.39 -30.88
C GLU A 172 -4.40 -29.71 -31.04
N GLU A 173 -3.48 -29.79 -31.99
CA GLU A 173 -2.60 -30.95 -32.17
C GLU A 173 -1.80 -31.24 -30.89
N LEU A 174 -1.20 -30.20 -30.30
CA LEU A 174 -0.46 -30.33 -29.05
C LEU A 174 -1.36 -30.80 -27.91
N ALA A 175 -2.54 -30.19 -27.73
CA ALA A 175 -3.49 -30.57 -26.69
C ALA A 175 -3.94 -32.03 -26.83
N ASN A 176 -4.21 -32.48 -28.06
CA ASN A 176 -4.55 -33.87 -28.35
C ASN A 176 -3.39 -34.82 -28.03
N SER A 177 -2.17 -34.46 -28.44
CA SER A 177 -0.97 -35.28 -28.18
C SER A 177 -0.61 -35.40 -26.69
N LYS A 178 -0.99 -34.39 -25.89
CA LYS A 178 -0.76 -34.32 -24.45
C LYS A 178 -2.00 -34.70 -23.63
N GLU A 179 -3.08 -35.12 -24.28
CA GLU A 179 -4.36 -35.47 -23.67
C GLU A 179 -4.97 -34.34 -22.79
N TRP A 180 -4.61 -33.09 -23.07
CA TRP A 180 -5.12 -31.93 -22.34
C TRP A 180 -6.63 -31.77 -22.57
N GLN A 181 -7.37 -31.57 -21.47
CA GLN A 181 -8.82 -31.47 -21.50
C GLN A 181 -9.28 -30.02 -21.37
N ARG A 182 -10.46 -29.68 -21.93
CA ARG A 182 -11.07 -28.37 -21.68
C ARG A 182 -11.86 -28.39 -20.37
N CYS A 183 -11.68 -27.38 -19.53
CA CYS A 183 -12.51 -27.15 -18.36
C CYS A 183 -13.99 -27.07 -18.73
N SER A 184 -14.86 -27.82 -18.06
CA SER A 184 -16.31 -27.80 -18.31
C SER A 184 -16.94 -26.43 -18.05
N ASN A 185 -16.39 -25.65 -17.11
CA ASN A 185 -16.90 -24.35 -16.72
C ASN A 185 -16.41 -23.21 -17.63
N CYS A 186 -15.09 -23.10 -17.83
CA CYS A 186 -14.48 -21.95 -18.53
C CYS A 186 -13.85 -22.30 -19.90
N SER A 187 -13.84 -23.57 -20.28
CA SER A 187 -13.31 -24.10 -21.56
C SER A 187 -11.84 -23.82 -21.83
N ARG A 188 -11.07 -23.41 -20.81
CA ARG A 188 -9.60 -23.34 -20.85
C ARG A 188 -9.00 -24.75 -20.89
N LEU A 189 -7.89 -24.95 -21.61
CA LEU A 189 -7.13 -26.19 -21.60
C LEU A 189 -6.46 -26.41 -20.24
N ILE A 190 -6.55 -27.64 -19.74
CA ILE A 190 -5.99 -28.09 -18.47
C ILE A 190 -5.14 -29.34 -18.75
N GLU A 191 -3.93 -29.34 -18.21
CA GLU A 191 -3.03 -30.49 -18.16
C GLU A 191 -3.26 -31.27 -16.86
N LEU A 192 -3.35 -32.61 -16.96
CA LEU A 192 -3.33 -33.49 -15.80
C LEU A 192 -1.87 -33.91 -15.55
N SER A 193 -1.20 -33.27 -14.59
CA SER A 193 0.22 -33.56 -14.32
C SER A 193 0.42 -34.90 -13.60
N THR A 194 -0.43 -35.24 -12.62
CA THR A 194 -0.45 -36.51 -11.85
C THR A 194 -1.76 -36.64 -11.08
N GLY A 195 -2.35 -37.84 -10.94
CA GLY A 195 -3.39 -38.12 -9.93
C GLY A 195 -4.82 -38.41 -10.46
N CYS A 196 -5.81 -38.31 -9.56
CA CYS A 196 -7.20 -38.73 -9.76
C CYS A 196 -7.98 -37.82 -10.75
N TYR A 197 -8.87 -38.42 -11.54
CA TYR A 197 -9.64 -37.79 -12.62
C TYR A 197 -10.79 -36.86 -12.15
N HIS A 198 -10.88 -36.54 -10.86
CA HIS A 198 -11.94 -35.69 -10.33
C HIS A 198 -11.54 -34.21 -10.37
N ILE A 199 -12.01 -33.50 -11.40
CA ILE A 199 -11.83 -32.05 -11.55
C ILE A 199 -13.07 -31.35 -10.95
N THR A 200 -12.91 -30.67 -9.81
CA THR A 200 -13.90 -29.75 -9.20
C THR A 200 -13.60 -28.30 -9.50
#